data_AF-A0A9Q3L8J9-F1
#
_entry.id   AF-A0A9Q3L8J9-F1
#
_cell.length_a   1.000
_cell.length_b   1.000
_cell.length_c   1.000
_cell.angle_alpha   90.00
_cell.angle_beta   90.00
_cell.angle_gamma   90.00
#
_symmetry.space_group_name_H-M   'P 1'
#
loop_
_entity.id
_entity.type
_entity.pdbx_description
1 polymer ?
#
loop_
_entity_poly.entity_id
_entity_poly.type
_entity_poly.pdbx_seq_one_letter_code
_entity_poly.pdbx_strand_id
1 'polypeptide(L)'
;MELIDYIDGLFIDVPSIPDYWITARLNTEFKEHASIWYTEMKEIHGRRNWQWWKSQIIQKYSNGTWIWQKTMSFENDKYSVDKDPYEWCLRQSKRLKAIDPQMKIQMRNDKILTQLPGELEHAVKCRCNQNCTLDDIANTLQDIRERTNIGKLTPYKSSGFKEKQPFRVEFKEKPKERVAEVEKKRNSCHKCCSTDHYANNCPKA
;
A
#
# COMPACT_ATOMS: atom_id res chain seq x y z
N MET A 1 -13.53 4.28 17.95
CA MET A 1 -12.18 3.93 18.46
C MET A 1 -11.50 5.17 19.01
N GLU A 2 -11.35 6.24 18.23
CA GLU A 2 -10.73 7.50 18.69
C GLU A 2 -11.40 8.10 19.95
N LEU A 3 -12.74 8.06 20.06
CA LEU A 3 -13.44 8.49 21.28
C LEU A 3 -13.08 7.66 22.53
N ILE A 4 -12.98 6.33 22.37
CA ILE A 4 -12.63 5.43 23.48
C ILE A 4 -11.19 5.65 23.88
N ASP A 5 -10.27 5.77 22.91
CA ASP A 5 -8.86 6.05 23.15
C ASP A 5 -8.66 7.39 23.88
N TYR A 6 -9.41 8.42 23.48
CA TYR A 6 -9.37 9.73 24.13
C TYR A 6 -9.81 9.66 25.60
N ILE A 7 -10.95 9.01 25.87
CA ILE A 7 -11.46 8.90 27.24
C ILE A 7 -10.54 8.02 28.09
N ASP A 8 -10.03 6.91 27.56
CA ASP A 8 -9.05 6.08 28.26
C ASP A 8 -7.77 6.88 28.59
N GLY A 9 -7.30 7.72 27.66
CA GLY A 9 -6.18 8.64 27.90
C GLY A 9 -6.45 9.62 29.04
N LEU A 10 -7.66 10.19 29.11
CA LEU A 10 -8.05 11.07 30.23
C LEU A 10 -7.96 10.37 31.59
N PHE A 11 -8.35 9.09 31.68
CA PHE A 11 -8.22 8.32 32.92
C PHE A 11 -6.77 8.02 33.30
N ILE A 12 -5.86 7.92 32.33
CA ILE A 12 -4.42 7.76 32.57
C ILE A 12 -3.84 9.08 33.11
N ASP A 13 -4.16 10.19 32.45
CA ASP A 13 -3.58 11.50 32.78
C ASP A 13 -4.16 12.08 34.08
N VAL A 14 -5.42 11.76 34.39
CA VAL A 14 -6.11 12.23 35.59
C VAL A 14 -6.80 11.05 36.29
N PRO A 15 -6.10 10.36 37.21
CA PRO A 15 -6.58 9.14 37.86
C PRO A 15 -7.86 9.29 38.71
N SER A 16 -8.25 10.52 39.04
CA SER A 16 -9.38 10.83 39.92
C SER A 16 -10.58 11.44 39.20
N ILE A 17 -10.67 11.34 37.87
CA ILE A 17 -11.86 11.78 37.13
C ILE A 17 -13.08 10.94 37.55
N PRO A 18 -14.17 11.56 38.02
CA PRO A 18 -15.40 10.82 38.29
C PRO A 18 -16.11 10.40 37.00
N ASP A 19 -16.60 9.16 36.94
CA ASP A 19 -17.32 8.59 35.78
C ASP A 19 -18.51 9.45 35.28
N TYR A 20 -19.17 10.20 36.17
CA TYR A 20 -20.31 11.02 35.80
C TYR A 20 -19.93 12.19 34.87
N TRP A 21 -18.69 12.69 34.94
CA TRP A 21 -18.20 13.73 34.02
C TRP A 21 -18.05 13.18 32.60
N ILE A 22 -17.52 11.97 32.48
CA ILE A 22 -17.37 11.28 31.20
C ILE A 22 -18.74 10.98 30.60
N THR A 23 -19.65 10.41 31.38
CA THR A 23 -21.00 10.09 30.88
C THR A 23 -21.83 11.34 30.56
N ALA A 24 -21.62 12.46 31.26
CA ALA A 24 -22.22 13.74 30.87
C ALA A 24 -21.68 14.22 29.51
N ARG A 25 -20.38 14.06 29.25
CA ARG A 25 -19.75 14.44 28.00
C ARG A 25 -20.12 13.53 26.82
N LEU A 26 -20.39 12.24 27.06
CA LEU A 26 -20.85 11.33 25.99
C LEU A 26 -22.11 11.84 25.28
N ASN A 27 -23.02 12.53 25.98
CA ASN A 27 -24.19 13.16 25.37
C ASN A 27 -23.82 14.16 24.26
N THR A 28 -22.71 14.89 24.41
CA THR A 28 -22.28 15.90 23.43
C THR A 28 -21.40 15.32 22.33
N GLU A 29 -20.71 14.21 22.60
CA GLU A 29 -19.81 13.56 21.63
C GLU A 29 -20.59 12.69 20.63
N PHE A 30 -21.69 12.07 21.06
CA PHE A 30 -22.55 11.31 20.16
C PHE A 30 -23.43 12.24 19.31
N LYS A 31 -23.43 11.99 17.99
CA LYS A 31 -24.24 12.74 17.02
C LYS A 31 -25.34 11.84 16.45
N GLU A 32 -26.48 12.46 16.13
CA GLU A 32 -27.60 11.82 15.42
C GLU A 32 -28.04 10.50 16.08
N HIS A 33 -28.06 9.40 15.31
CA HIS A 33 -28.45 8.06 15.73
C HIS A 33 -27.69 7.55 16.96
N ALA A 34 -26.43 7.96 17.13
CA ALA A 34 -25.65 7.57 18.30
C ALA A 34 -26.12 8.29 19.58
N SER A 35 -26.61 9.53 19.44
CA SER A 35 -27.13 10.32 20.56
C SER A 35 -28.45 9.75 21.07
N ILE A 36 -29.34 9.37 20.14
CA ILE A 36 -30.61 8.71 20.44
C ILE A 36 -30.35 7.39 21.18
N TRP A 37 -29.51 6.52 20.61
CA TRP A 37 -29.14 5.25 21.22
C TRP A 37 -28.56 5.42 22.63
N TYR A 38 -27.68 6.41 22.83
CA TYR A 38 -27.09 6.68 24.14
C TYR A 38 -28.15 7.11 25.17
N THR A 39 -29.09 7.97 24.77
CA THR A 39 -30.17 8.46 25.64
C THR A 39 -31.09 7.31 26.06
N GLU A 40 -31.54 6.49 25.11
CA GLU A 40 -32.38 5.31 25.39
C GLU A 40 -31.67 4.32 26.33
N MET A 41 -30.40 4.02 26.07
CA MET A 41 -29.61 3.13 26.93
C MET A 41 -29.45 3.67 28.35
N LYS A 42 -29.31 4.99 28.48
CA LYS A 42 -29.16 5.66 29.78
C LYS A 42 -30.48 5.67 30.56
N GLU A 43 -31.62 5.80 29.89
CA GLU A 43 -32.94 5.69 30.51
C GLU A 43 -33.20 4.27 31.04
N ILE A 44 -32.84 3.24 30.26
CA ILE A 44 -33.06 1.83 30.63
C ILE A 44 -32.11 1.39 31.76
N HIS A 45 -30.82 1.69 31.66
CA HIS A 45 -29.80 1.13 32.55
C HIS A 45 -29.32 2.08 33.65
N GLY A 46 -29.76 3.33 33.62
CA GLY A 46 -29.41 4.37 34.59
C GLY A 46 -27.95 4.82 34.51
N ARG A 47 -27.42 5.27 35.66
CA ARG A 47 -26.01 5.68 35.77
C ARG A 47 -25.10 4.47 35.83
N ARG A 48 -24.12 4.40 34.94
CA ARG A 48 -23.12 3.33 34.84
C ARG A 48 -21.73 3.92 34.67
N ASN A 49 -20.72 3.14 35.07
CA ASN A 49 -19.31 3.53 34.95
C ASN A 49 -18.82 3.53 33.50
N TRP A 50 -17.66 4.15 33.25
CA TRP A 50 -17.08 4.21 31.91
C TRP A 50 -16.82 2.82 31.32
N GLN A 51 -16.32 1.88 32.12
CA GLN A 51 -15.99 0.53 31.65
C GLN A 51 -17.21 -0.21 31.08
N TRP A 52 -18.38 -0.07 31.70
CA TRP A 52 -19.62 -0.64 31.19
C TRP A 52 -20.03 0.04 29.88
N TRP A 53 -19.98 1.37 29.82
CA TRP A 53 -20.31 2.13 28.60
C TRP A 53 -19.39 1.77 27.44
N LYS A 54 -18.09 1.66 27.69
CA LYS A 54 -17.08 1.21 26.72
C LYS A 54 -17.45 -0.14 26.11
N SER A 55 -17.82 -1.12 26.94
CA SER A 55 -18.26 -2.44 26.47
C SER A 55 -19.51 -2.35 25.59
N GLN A 56 -20.50 -1.54 25.97
CA GLN A 56 -21.72 -1.35 25.17
C GLN A 56 -21.45 -0.67 23.82
N ILE A 57 -20.58 0.34 23.80
CA ILE A 57 -20.17 1.03 22.57
C ILE A 57 -19.47 0.05 21.62
N ILE A 58 -18.53 -0.75 22.15
CA ILE A 58 -17.83 -1.77 21.36
C ILE A 58 -18.84 -2.80 20.83
N GLN A 59 -19.74 -3.29 21.67
CA GLN A 59 -20.75 -4.27 21.27
C GLN A 59 -21.68 -3.75 20.17
N LYS A 60 -22.11 -2.48 20.26
CA LYS A 60 -23.04 -1.87 19.30
C LYS A 60 -22.36 -1.55 17.95
N TYR A 61 -21.15 -0.99 18.00
CA TYR A 61 -20.51 -0.38 16.84
C TYR A 61 -19.34 -1.20 16.24
N SER A 62 -18.83 -2.20 16.96
CA SER A 62 -17.79 -3.12 16.46
C SER A 62 -18.37 -4.50 16.15
N ASN A 63 -19.48 -4.53 15.41
CA ASN A 63 -20.07 -5.80 14.97
C ASN A 63 -19.23 -6.46 13.85
N GLY A 64 -19.42 -7.77 13.65
CA GLY A 64 -18.63 -8.55 12.69
C GLY A 64 -18.68 -8.00 11.25
N THR A 65 -19.82 -7.48 10.82
CA THR A 65 -19.97 -6.84 9.51
C THR A 65 -19.11 -5.59 9.37
N TRP A 66 -19.08 -4.74 10.40
CA TRP A 66 -18.24 -3.54 10.42
C TRP A 66 -16.75 -3.89 10.42
N ILE A 67 -16.34 -4.88 11.22
CA ILE A 67 -14.96 -5.37 11.24
C ILE A 67 -14.58 -5.88 9.84
N TRP A 68 -15.44 -6.70 9.22
CA TRP A 68 -15.21 -7.19 7.86
C TRP A 68 -15.08 -6.04 6.85
N GLN A 69 -15.96 -5.04 6.89
CA GLN A 69 -15.86 -3.86 6.02
C GLN A 69 -14.54 -3.09 6.22
N LYS A 70 -14.07 -2.95 7.47
CA LYS A 70 -12.77 -2.33 7.77
C LYS A 70 -11.60 -3.16 7.25
N THR A 71 -11.65 -4.48 7.39
CA THR A 71 -10.65 -5.40 6.82
C THR A 71 -10.60 -5.28 5.31
N MET A 72 -11.75 -5.32 4.62
CA MET A 72 -11.80 -5.12 3.17
C MET A 72 -11.29 -3.74 2.75
N SER A 73 -11.63 -2.69 3.51
CA SER A 73 -11.12 -1.34 3.25
C SER A 73 -9.59 -1.25 3.40
N PHE A 74 -9.01 -2.02 4.31
CA PHE A 74 -7.57 -2.11 4.49
C PHE A 74 -6.92 -2.88 3.32
N GLU A 75 -7.42 -4.06 2.99
CA GLU A 75 -6.85 -4.94 1.97
C GLU A 75 -6.94 -4.38 0.54
N ASN A 76 -8.02 -3.67 0.23
CA ASN A 76 -8.24 -3.10 -1.10
C ASN A 76 -7.53 -1.75 -1.31
N ASP A 77 -7.14 -1.04 -0.24
CA ASP A 77 -6.50 0.29 -0.35
C ASP A 77 -4.97 0.16 -0.40
N LYS A 78 -4.48 -0.48 -1.47
CA LYS A 78 -3.04 -0.55 -1.79
C LYS A 78 -2.43 0.83 -1.98
N TYR A 79 -1.17 0.99 -1.59
CA TYR A 79 -0.47 2.25 -1.78
C TYR A 79 -0.16 2.51 -3.26
N SER A 80 -0.25 3.77 -3.67
CA SER A 80 0.16 4.26 -4.99
C SER A 80 0.92 5.57 -4.81
N VAL A 81 1.89 5.85 -5.68
CA VAL A 81 2.79 7.03 -5.58
C VAL A 81 2.05 8.36 -5.68
N ASP A 82 0.83 8.35 -6.23
CA ASP A 82 -0.03 9.54 -6.34
C ASP A 82 -0.67 9.94 -5.00
N LYS A 83 -0.74 9.02 -4.03
CA LYS A 83 -1.32 9.29 -2.70
C LYS A 83 -0.31 10.03 -1.83
N ASP A 84 -0.82 10.84 -0.91
CA ASP A 84 0.00 11.41 0.15
C ASP A 84 0.46 10.28 1.11
N PRO A 85 1.79 10.10 1.33
CA PRO A 85 2.30 9.03 2.16
C PRO A 85 1.80 9.09 3.61
N TYR A 86 1.80 10.28 4.21
CA TYR A 86 1.43 10.45 5.62
C TYR A 86 -0.05 10.19 5.83
N GLU A 87 -0.90 10.78 4.98
CA GLU A 87 -2.35 10.57 5.05
C GLU A 87 -2.69 9.09 4.87
N TRP A 88 -2.07 8.43 3.88
CA TRP A 88 -2.33 7.01 3.63
C TRP A 88 -1.84 6.13 4.79
N CYS A 89 -0.60 6.31 5.27
CA CYS A 89 -0.05 5.56 6.40
C CYS A 89 -0.91 5.73 7.66
N LEU A 90 -1.30 6.97 7.98
CA LEU A 90 -2.17 7.26 9.11
C LEU A 90 -3.53 6.56 8.97
N ARG A 91 -4.14 6.62 7.78
CA ARG A 91 -5.42 5.97 7.49
C ARG A 91 -5.35 4.46 7.64
N GLN A 92 -4.31 3.80 7.13
CA GLN A 92 -4.13 2.36 7.31
C GLN A 92 -3.89 1.98 8.77
N SER A 93 -3.08 2.75 9.50
CA SER A 93 -2.85 2.53 10.93
C SER A 93 -4.15 2.63 11.74
N LYS A 94 -5.00 3.61 11.44
CA LYS A 94 -6.33 3.75 12.08
C LYS A 94 -7.24 2.56 11.78
N ARG A 95 -7.24 2.05 10.53
CA ARG A 95 -8.03 0.86 10.16
C ARG A 95 -7.56 -0.40 10.87
N LEU A 96 -6.25 -0.64 10.94
CA LEU A 96 -5.71 -1.80 11.65
C LEU A 96 -5.98 -1.71 13.15
N LYS A 97 -5.84 -0.52 13.75
CA LYS A 97 -6.26 -0.30 15.14
C LYS A 97 -7.73 -0.67 15.32
N ALA A 98 -8.59 -0.16 14.44
CA ALA A 98 -10.04 -0.42 14.43
C ALA A 98 -10.40 -1.90 14.36
N ILE A 99 -9.67 -2.69 13.56
CA ILE A 99 -9.88 -4.13 13.41
C ILE A 99 -9.40 -4.90 14.64
N ASP A 100 -8.21 -4.57 15.14
CA ASP A 100 -7.60 -5.21 16.30
C ASP A 100 -6.93 -4.15 17.20
N PRO A 101 -7.63 -3.71 18.26
CA PRO A 101 -7.12 -2.70 19.18
C PRO A 101 -5.86 -3.16 19.95
N GLN A 102 -5.69 -4.47 20.14
CA GLN A 102 -4.59 -5.04 20.92
C GLN A 102 -3.36 -5.35 20.06
N MET A 103 -3.43 -5.11 18.75
CA MET A 103 -2.32 -5.31 17.83
C MET A 103 -1.12 -4.44 18.21
N LYS A 104 0.03 -5.10 18.39
CA LYS A 104 1.32 -4.44 18.62
C LYS A 104 1.64 -3.47 17.48
N ILE A 105 2.26 -2.34 17.82
CA ILE A 105 2.62 -1.28 16.86
C ILE A 105 3.51 -1.83 15.74
N GLN A 106 4.51 -2.66 16.07
CA GLN A 106 5.38 -3.30 15.07
C GLN A 106 4.60 -4.16 14.07
N MET A 107 3.72 -5.04 14.57
CA MET A 107 2.87 -5.86 13.70
C MET A 107 1.95 -5.03 12.81
N ARG A 108 1.48 -3.88 13.31
CA ARG A 108 0.68 -2.94 12.53
C ARG A 108 1.51 -2.34 11.39
N ASN A 109 2.73 -1.91 11.69
CA ASN A 109 3.64 -1.34 10.70
C ASN A 109 4.02 -2.38 9.65
N ASP A 110 4.31 -3.63 10.06
CA ASP A 110 4.56 -4.74 9.14
C ASP A 110 3.38 -4.98 8.20
N LYS A 111 2.15 -4.98 8.73
CA LYS A 111 0.94 -5.10 7.90
C LYS A 111 0.78 -3.92 6.92
N ILE A 112 1.18 -2.70 7.30
CA ILE A 112 1.14 -1.55 6.38
C ILE A 112 2.14 -1.76 5.24
N LEU A 113 3.33 -2.28 5.53
CA LEU A 113 4.34 -2.57 4.50
C LEU A 113 3.85 -3.61 3.48
N THR A 114 3.05 -4.60 3.88
CA THR A 114 2.46 -5.58 2.94
C THR A 114 1.37 -4.99 2.03
N GLN A 115 0.93 -3.76 2.28
CA GLN A 115 0.03 -3.02 1.38
C GLN A 115 0.78 -2.20 0.32
N LEU A 116 2.12 -2.21 0.35
CA LEU A 116 2.95 -1.61 -0.69
C LEU A 116 3.11 -2.58 -1.88
N PRO A 117 3.18 -2.08 -3.12
CA PRO A 117 3.61 -2.88 -4.27
C PRO A 117 5.03 -3.41 -4.06
N GLY A 118 5.33 -4.63 -4.53
CA GLY A 118 6.57 -5.35 -4.16
C GLY A 118 7.89 -4.57 -4.33
N GLU A 119 8.03 -3.75 -5.38
CA GLU A 119 9.21 -2.90 -5.56
C GLU A 119 9.31 -1.81 -4.48
N LEU A 120 8.18 -1.20 -4.11
CA LEU A 120 8.09 -0.20 -3.05
C LEU A 120 8.28 -0.84 -1.68
N GLU A 121 7.70 -2.01 -1.44
CA GLU A 121 7.89 -2.75 -0.19
C GLU A 121 9.38 -3.04 0.06
N HIS A 122 10.07 -3.58 -0.95
CA HIS A 122 11.51 -3.85 -0.86
C HIS A 122 12.30 -2.55 -0.67
N ALA A 123 11.99 -1.51 -1.45
CA ALA A 123 12.65 -0.21 -1.37
C ALA A 123 12.52 0.44 0.02
N VAL A 124 11.34 0.34 0.65
CA VAL A 124 11.11 0.86 2.00
C VAL A 124 11.86 0.00 3.01
N LYS A 125 11.75 -1.34 2.96
CA LYS A 125 12.46 -2.25 3.88
C LYS A 125 13.99 -2.11 3.84
N CYS A 126 14.58 -1.77 2.68
CA CYS A 126 16.02 -1.51 2.60
C CYS A 126 16.45 -0.20 3.27
N ARG A 127 15.54 0.76 3.40
CA ARG A 127 15.80 2.08 4.00
C ARG A 127 15.33 2.17 5.46
N CYS A 128 14.40 1.30 5.84
CA CYS A 128 13.81 1.21 7.16
C CYS A 128 14.48 0.11 8.01
N ASN A 129 14.86 0.45 9.24
CA ASN A 129 15.33 -0.51 10.22
C ASN A 129 14.18 -1.41 10.72
N GLN A 130 14.53 -2.51 11.40
CA GLN A 130 13.58 -3.51 11.92
C GLN A 130 12.58 -2.96 12.96
N ASN A 131 12.81 -1.75 13.47
CA ASN A 131 11.95 -1.05 14.43
C ASN A 131 11.32 0.23 13.85
N CYS A 132 11.11 0.30 12.54
CA CYS A 132 10.59 1.51 11.92
C CYS A 132 9.22 1.92 12.45
N THR A 133 9.15 3.19 12.81
CA THR A 133 7.92 3.87 13.20
C THR A 133 7.04 4.13 11.97
N LEU A 134 5.78 4.50 12.22
CA LEU A 134 4.88 4.89 11.13
C LEU A 134 5.42 6.11 10.36
N ASP A 135 6.06 7.03 11.07
CA ASP A 135 6.66 8.24 10.50
C ASP A 135 7.89 7.90 9.64
N ASP A 136 8.73 6.96 10.08
CA ASP A 136 9.86 6.49 9.28
C ASP A 136 9.40 5.90 7.94
N ILE A 137 8.31 5.14 7.96
CA ILE A 137 7.72 4.56 6.75
C ILE A 137 7.19 5.68 5.84
N ALA A 138 6.45 6.65 6.39
CA ALA A 138 5.89 7.76 5.62
C ALA A 138 6.99 8.66 5.02
N ASN A 139 7.99 9.02 5.81
CA ASN A 139 9.17 9.77 5.36
C ASN A 139 9.88 9.05 4.21
N THR A 140 10.09 7.74 4.35
CA THR A 140 10.74 6.93 3.31
C THR A 140 9.92 6.86 2.03
N LEU A 141 8.60 6.73 2.13
CA LEU A 141 7.70 6.76 0.98
C LEU A 141 7.70 8.13 0.29
N GLN A 142 7.74 9.22 1.06
CA GLN A 142 7.87 10.58 0.52
C GLN A 142 9.19 10.77 -0.21
N ASP A 143 10.31 10.33 0.38
CA ASP A 143 11.63 10.38 -0.25
C ASP A 143 11.67 9.58 -1.56
N ILE A 144 11.05 8.39 -1.60
CA ILE A 144 10.95 7.57 -2.81
C ILE A 144 10.09 8.27 -3.88
N ARG A 145 8.97 8.86 -3.50
CA ARG A 145 8.06 9.60 -4.39
C ARG A 145 8.76 10.77 -5.08
N GLU A 146 9.56 11.52 -4.34
CA GLU A 146 10.28 12.71 -4.82
C GLU A 146 11.54 12.36 -5.61
N ARG A 147 12.35 11.42 -5.13
CA ARG A 147 13.72 11.20 -5.63
C ARG A 147 13.86 10.02 -6.59
N THR A 148 12.80 9.24 -6.79
CA THR A 148 12.86 8.02 -7.63
C THR A 148 11.67 7.89 -8.58
N ASN A 149 11.79 6.95 -9.52
CA ASN A 149 10.69 6.52 -10.39
C ASN A 149 10.06 5.19 -9.96
N ILE A 150 10.40 4.68 -8.77
CA ILE A 150 9.90 3.40 -8.27
C ILE A 150 8.39 3.52 -8.02
N GLY A 151 7.61 2.57 -8.53
CA GLY A 151 6.16 2.53 -8.38
C GLY A 151 5.38 3.57 -9.21
N LYS A 152 6.04 4.41 -10.01
CA LYS A 152 5.38 5.27 -11.00
C LYS A 152 5.03 4.42 -12.22
N LEU A 153 3.77 4.42 -12.62
CA LEU A 153 3.37 3.83 -13.91
C LEU A 153 4.07 4.65 -15.00
N THR A 154 5.11 4.10 -15.60
CA THR A 154 5.64 4.66 -16.84
C THR A 154 4.50 4.65 -17.85
N PRO A 155 4.11 5.80 -18.44
CA PRO A 155 3.14 5.78 -19.52
C PRO A 155 3.68 4.84 -20.58
N TYR A 156 2.89 3.82 -20.93
CA TYR A 156 3.18 2.94 -22.03
C TYR A 156 3.34 3.83 -23.26
N LYS A 157 4.57 4.17 -23.62
CA LYS A 157 4.86 4.64 -24.96
C LYS A 157 4.53 3.44 -25.82
N SER A 158 3.33 3.45 -26.41
CA SER A 158 3.03 2.62 -27.56
C SER A 158 4.09 2.92 -28.61
N SER A 159 5.19 2.18 -28.56
CA SER A 159 6.09 2.04 -29.69
C SER A 159 5.22 1.40 -30.75
N GLY A 160 4.74 2.24 -31.68
CA GLY A 160 3.71 1.90 -32.64
C GLY A 160 3.93 0.50 -33.20
N PHE A 161 2.94 -0.37 -32.99
CA PHE A 161 2.76 -1.53 -33.83
C PHE A 161 2.65 -0.99 -35.26
N LYS A 162 3.71 -1.12 -36.05
CA LYS A 162 3.60 -1.02 -37.50
C LYS A 162 2.71 -2.18 -37.92
N GLU A 163 1.46 -1.85 -38.17
CA GLU A 163 0.47 -2.69 -38.84
C GLU A 163 1.13 -3.31 -40.07
N LYS A 164 1.27 -4.64 -40.08
CA LYS A 164 1.76 -5.34 -41.27
C LYS A 164 0.66 -5.24 -42.32
N GLN A 165 0.78 -4.32 -43.26
CA GLN A 165 -0.04 -4.35 -44.46
C GLN A 165 0.21 -5.66 -45.22
N PRO A 166 -0.84 -6.30 -45.78
CA PRO A 166 -0.71 -7.54 -46.50
C PRO A 166 0.08 -7.31 -47.80
N PHE A 167 1.21 -7.99 -47.94
CA PHE A 167 2.06 -7.91 -49.13
C PHE A 167 1.37 -8.61 -50.30
N ARG A 168 0.90 -7.81 -51.27
CA ARG A 168 0.50 -8.27 -52.60
C ARG A 168 1.78 -8.57 -53.39
N VAL A 169 1.93 -9.81 -53.83
CA VAL A 169 3.10 -10.25 -54.61
C VAL A 169 2.94 -9.77 -56.04
N GLU A 170 3.75 -8.81 -56.47
CA GLU A 170 3.99 -8.52 -57.89
C GLU A 170 5.48 -8.64 -58.20
N PHE A 171 5.80 -9.60 -59.07
CA PHE A 171 7.13 -9.82 -59.62
C PHE A 171 7.46 -8.72 -60.62
N LYS A 172 8.67 -8.15 -60.55
CA LYS A 172 9.44 -7.69 -61.72
C LYS A 172 10.91 -7.44 -61.40
N GLU A 173 11.73 -7.59 -62.44
CA GLU A 173 13.14 -8.00 -62.44
C GLU A 173 14.17 -6.87 -62.19
N LYS A 174 15.40 -7.29 -61.85
CA LYS A 174 16.67 -6.53 -61.63
C LYS A 174 17.06 -5.65 -62.84
N PRO A 175 17.83 -4.52 -62.71
CA PRO A 175 19.31 -4.60 -62.53
C PRO A 175 20.08 -3.44 -61.84
N LYS A 176 21.16 -3.88 -61.14
CA LYS A 176 22.58 -3.40 -61.07
C LYS A 176 23.02 -2.06 -60.44
N GLU A 177 24.05 -2.22 -59.58
CA GLU A 177 25.18 -1.34 -59.19
C GLU A 177 24.89 -0.11 -58.30
N ARG A 178 25.71 0.28 -57.30
CA ARG A 178 27.09 -0.05 -56.90
C ARG A 178 27.27 0.18 -55.38
N VAL A 179 28.35 -0.39 -54.85
CA VAL A 179 28.78 -0.62 -53.46
C VAL A 179 28.90 0.62 -52.55
N ALA A 180 28.52 0.47 -51.27
CA ALA A 180 29.26 0.99 -50.13
C ALA A 180 29.07 0.06 -48.92
N GLU A 181 30.20 -0.41 -48.36
CA GLU A 181 30.33 -1.39 -47.30
C GLU A 181 29.76 -0.90 -45.96
N VAL A 182 29.09 -1.79 -45.23
CA VAL A 182 28.89 -1.67 -43.78
C VAL A 182 29.56 -2.88 -43.14
N GLU A 183 30.68 -2.62 -42.48
CA GLU A 183 31.46 -3.58 -41.72
C GLU A 183 30.58 -4.29 -40.68
N LYS A 184 30.29 -5.56 -40.91
CA LYS A 184 29.79 -6.47 -39.87
C LYS A 184 31.00 -7.06 -39.15
N LYS A 185 31.22 -6.68 -37.89
CA LYS A 185 32.17 -7.38 -37.01
C LYS A 185 31.81 -8.87 -36.97
N ARG A 186 32.68 -9.71 -37.53
CA ARG A 186 32.54 -11.18 -37.53
C ARG A 186 32.94 -11.70 -36.15
N ASN A 187 32.03 -12.37 -35.45
CA ASN A 187 32.38 -13.12 -34.24
C ASN A 187 33.17 -14.38 -34.67
N SER A 188 34.39 -14.53 -34.16
CA SER A 188 35.21 -15.73 -34.38
C SER A 188 34.68 -16.92 -33.57
N CYS A 189 34.93 -18.13 -34.06
CA CYS A 189 34.58 -19.39 -33.39
C CYS A 189 35.33 -19.52 -32.07
N HIS A 190 34.62 -19.56 -30.93
CA HIS A 190 35.24 -19.68 -29.61
C HIS A 190 35.98 -21.01 -29.35
N LYS A 191 35.85 -22.04 -30.20
CA LYS A 191 36.55 -23.33 -30.04
C LYS A 191 37.90 -23.41 -30.74
N CYS A 192 38.07 -22.75 -31.89
CA CYS A 192 39.31 -22.80 -32.68
C CYS A 192 39.83 -21.42 -33.11
N CYS A 193 39.17 -20.35 -32.65
CA CYS A 193 39.45 -18.94 -32.94
C CYS A 193 39.42 -18.55 -34.43
N SER A 194 38.97 -19.44 -35.34
CA SER A 194 38.78 -19.12 -36.76
C SER A 194 37.54 -18.25 -36.99
N THR A 195 37.63 -17.33 -37.95
CA THR A 195 36.52 -16.46 -38.37
C THR A 195 35.66 -17.06 -39.49
N ASP A 196 36.00 -18.26 -39.96
CA ASP A 196 35.39 -18.87 -41.15
C ASP A 196 34.09 -19.64 -40.86
N HIS A 197 33.81 -19.91 -39.58
CA HIS A 197 32.60 -20.62 -39.15
C HIS A 197 32.17 -20.20 -37.75
N TYR A 198 30.93 -20.52 -37.39
CA TYR A 198 30.41 -20.36 -36.03
C TYR A 198 30.72 -21.60 -35.17
N ALA A 199 30.82 -21.42 -33.84
CA ALA A 199 31.23 -22.47 -32.90
C ALA A 199 30.40 -23.78 -32.96
N ASN A 200 29.15 -23.68 -33.42
CA ASN A 200 28.25 -24.82 -33.54
C ASN A 200 28.60 -25.75 -34.72
N ASN A 201 29.36 -25.26 -35.71
CA ASN A 201 29.80 -26.01 -36.89
C ASN A 201 31.32 -26.16 -36.96
N CYS A 202 31.99 -26.25 -35.80
CA CYS A 202 33.45 -26.38 -35.76
C CYS A 202 33.91 -27.77 -36.21
N PRO A 203 34.80 -27.89 -37.22
CA PRO A 203 35.30 -29.18 -37.70
C PRO A 203 36.32 -29.84 -36.76
N LYS A 204 36.77 -29.14 -35.70
CA LYS A 204 37.62 -29.71 -34.63
C LYS A 204 36.81 -30.04 -33.37
N ALA A 205 35.59 -30.57 -33.55
CA ALA A 205 34.73 -30.98 -32.43
C ALA A 205 35.37 -32.09 -31.60
#